data_AF-A0A355SBU1-F1
#
_entry.id   AF-A0A355SBU1-F1
#
_cell.length_a   1.000
_cell.length_b   1.000
_cell.length_c   1.000
_cell.angle_alpha   90.00
_cell.angle_beta   90.00
_cell.angle_gamma   90.00
#
_symmetry.space_group_name_H-M   'P 1'
#
loop_
_entity.id
_entity.type
_entity.pdbx_description
1 polymer ?
#
loop_
_entity_poly.entity_id
_entity_poly.type
_entity_poly.pdbx_seq_one_letter_code
_entity_poly.pdbx_strand_id
1 'polypeptide(L)'
;FDLLKFLIENKKNTRFHFEISGWILDDEVIKLINSAPYGLFQFEIGIQSTNQDTLDTVYRKADTGILFKNIKRLIQKGNAHIHLDLIAGLPKENISSFRMSFNDAFNLKPDMLQLGFLKLLKGSALRENAREYGIVYESYPPYEVLKTDAISFKELICLKNIADMVDAYYNSGRFDTILSYIVGAFGTPFDFFSKFAEYRSKKISMNIKIGNVQQYELIYDFCRGNGDININLAKECLAFDYLMQGRNTYMPDFIRPDVSVDKQYIWNFLSDRHNIEKYLPYYAGTSTKEIIKSICVKYFKYNIFKFVRHPAFNAEDCIVFFDYGHKDRYGRVKYFPVQK
;
A
#
# COMPACT_ATOMS: atom_id res chain seq x y z
N PHE A 1 17.31 6.63 22.35
CA PHE A 1 17.63 7.96 21.80
C PHE A 1 19.01 7.99 21.15
N ASP A 2 20.09 7.67 21.89
CA ASP A 2 21.47 7.76 21.38
C ASP A 2 21.76 6.84 20.19
N LEU A 3 21.20 5.63 20.18
CA LEU A 3 21.31 4.72 19.03
C LEU A 3 20.79 5.38 17.74
N LEU A 4 19.60 5.98 17.76
CA LEU A 4 19.03 6.59 16.56
C LEU A 4 19.88 7.76 16.05
N LYS A 5 20.43 8.59 16.95
CA LYS A 5 21.36 9.67 16.58
C LYS A 5 22.61 9.12 15.92
N PHE A 6 23.24 8.13 16.55
CA PHE A 6 24.42 7.48 16.02
C PHE A 6 24.18 6.93 14.61
N LEU A 7 23.04 6.29 14.36
CA LEU A 7 22.70 5.76 13.03
C LEU A 7 22.45 6.85 11.99
N ILE A 8 21.85 7.98 12.38
CA ILE A 8 21.66 9.14 11.49
C ILE A 8 23.01 9.77 11.10
N GLU A 9 23.94 9.87 12.05
CA GLU A 9 25.27 10.42 11.85
C GLU A 9 26.17 9.50 11.01
N ASN A 10 26.04 8.18 11.19
CA ASN A 10 26.84 7.15 10.52
C ASN A 10 26.14 6.53 9.31
N LYS A 11 25.15 7.22 8.76
CA LYS A 11 24.39 6.76 7.59
C LYS A 11 25.32 6.52 6.39
N LYS A 12 25.14 5.37 5.75
CA LYS A 12 25.71 5.02 4.45
C LYS A 12 24.55 4.62 3.52
N ASN A 13 24.74 3.63 2.66
CA ASN A 13 23.68 3.01 1.87
C ASN A 13 22.97 1.89 2.65
N THR A 14 22.59 2.14 3.90
CA THR A 14 22.01 1.13 4.80
C THR A 14 20.63 1.58 5.26
N ARG A 15 19.66 0.66 5.23
CA ARG A 15 18.36 0.81 5.87
C ARG A 15 18.34 0.00 7.16
N PHE A 16 17.90 0.60 8.25
CA PHE A 16 17.78 -0.06 9.55
C PHE A 16 16.32 -0.43 9.83
N HIS A 17 16.09 -1.70 10.14
CA HIS A 17 14.78 -2.26 10.41
C HIS A 17 14.63 -2.44 11.92
N PHE A 18 13.54 -1.92 12.47
CA PHE A 18 13.25 -1.99 13.90
C PHE A 18 11.85 -2.52 14.12
N GLU A 19 11.72 -3.48 15.03
CA GLU A 19 10.45 -3.78 15.68
C GLU A 19 10.35 -2.89 16.93
N ILE A 20 9.29 -2.09 17.03
CA ILE A 20 9.10 -1.15 18.15
C ILE A 20 7.67 -1.20 18.69
N SER A 21 7.53 -0.79 19.95
CA SER A 21 6.23 -0.42 20.50
C SER A 21 5.96 1.05 20.22
N GLY A 22 4.99 1.37 19.38
CA GLY A 22 4.73 2.78 18.99
C GLY A 22 4.21 3.65 20.14
N TRP A 23 3.67 3.06 21.20
CA TRP A 23 3.13 3.80 22.35
C TRP A 23 4.20 4.37 23.29
N ILE A 24 5.42 3.81 23.29
CA ILE A 24 6.54 4.31 24.12
C ILE A 24 7.30 5.47 23.47
N LEU A 25 6.94 5.85 22.24
CA LEU A 25 7.61 6.93 21.53
C LEU A 25 7.16 8.28 22.08
N ASP A 26 8.11 9.00 22.68
CA ASP A 26 7.90 10.39 23.09
C ASP A 26 8.11 11.39 21.93
N ASP A 27 7.89 12.66 22.23
CA ASP A 27 8.03 13.75 21.27
C ASP A 27 9.46 13.94 20.75
N GLU A 28 10.47 13.67 21.56
CA GLU A 28 11.88 13.85 21.18
C GLU A 28 12.31 12.76 20.21
N VAL A 29 11.92 11.51 20.47
CA VAL A 29 12.18 10.38 19.58
C VAL A 29 11.47 10.57 18.24
N ILE A 30 10.21 11.00 18.24
CA ILE A 30 9.48 11.26 16.98
C ILE A 30 10.12 12.41 16.20
N LYS A 31 10.54 13.49 16.86
CA LYS A 31 11.28 14.59 16.20
C LYS A 31 12.57 14.09 15.59
N LEU A 32 13.32 13.25 16.30
CA LEU A 32 14.57 12.69 15.81
C LEU A 32 14.34 11.79 14.60
N ILE A 33 13.37 10.87 14.66
CA ILE A 33 12.97 10.03 13.53
C ILE A 33 12.58 10.91 12.34
N ASN A 34 11.76 11.94 12.54
CA ASN A 34 11.31 12.86 11.49
C ASN A 34 12.43 13.74 10.89
N SER A 35 13.58 13.85 11.57
CA SER A 35 14.77 14.53 11.05
C SER A 35 15.66 13.62 10.20
N ALA A 36 15.46 12.30 10.26
CA ALA A 36 16.25 11.32 9.54
C ALA A 36 16.05 11.45 8.01
N PRO A 37 17.07 11.15 7.20
CA PRO A 37 16.93 11.03 5.75
C PRO A 37 15.86 10.02 5.35
N TYR A 38 15.23 10.27 4.22
CA TYR A 38 14.25 9.34 3.66
C TYR A 38 14.85 7.94 3.49
N GLY A 39 14.09 6.91 3.90
CA GLY A 39 14.42 5.52 3.67
C GLY A 39 15.52 4.95 4.56
N LEU A 40 16.05 5.73 5.51
CA LEU A 40 17.03 5.27 6.50
C LEU A 40 16.41 4.27 7.48
N PHE A 41 15.18 4.53 7.91
CA PHE A 41 14.49 3.71 8.91
C PHE A 41 13.26 3.03 8.34
N GLN A 42 13.08 1.77 8.75
CA GLN A 42 11.85 1.01 8.63
C GLN A 42 11.42 0.56 10.02
N PHE A 43 10.17 0.86 10.39
CA PHE A 43 9.60 0.52 11.69
C PHE A 43 8.43 -0.44 11.51
N GLU A 44 8.53 -1.59 12.15
CA GLU A 44 7.44 -2.56 12.36
C GLU A 44 6.79 -2.26 13.71
N ILE A 45 5.52 -1.91 13.67
CA ILE A 45 4.74 -1.48 14.82
C ILE A 45 3.54 -2.41 14.96
N GLY A 46 3.63 -3.33 15.91
CA GLY A 46 2.53 -4.25 16.18
C GLY A 46 1.36 -3.57 16.88
N ILE A 47 0.28 -3.31 16.13
CA ILE A 47 -1.03 -2.91 16.68
C ILE A 47 -1.71 -4.13 17.29
N GLN A 48 -1.60 -5.28 16.62
CA GLN A 48 -2.22 -6.57 16.93
C GLN A 48 -3.74 -6.56 16.79
N SER A 49 -4.42 -5.71 17.55
CA SER A 49 -5.88 -5.51 17.52
C SER A 49 -6.21 -4.09 17.99
N THR A 50 -7.38 -3.55 17.61
CA THR A 50 -7.96 -2.36 18.25
C THR A 50 -9.07 -2.70 19.25
N ASN A 51 -9.38 -3.99 19.43
CA ASN A 51 -10.32 -4.47 20.44
C ASN A 51 -9.66 -4.53 21.83
N GLN A 52 -10.12 -3.68 22.75
CA GLN A 52 -9.55 -3.59 24.10
C GLN A 52 -9.65 -4.90 24.87
N ASP A 53 -10.77 -5.63 24.78
CA ASP A 53 -10.94 -6.90 25.48
C ASP A 53 -9.92 -7.95 25.02
N THR A 54 -9.61 -7.95 23.73
CA THR A 54 -8.56 -8.80 23.14
C THR A 54 -7.19 -8.39 23.63
N LEU A 55 -6.87 -7.09 23.59
CA LEU A 55 -5.58 -6.56 24.05
C LEU A 55 -5.32 -6.87 25.53
N ASP A 56 -6.33 -6.66 26.39
CA ASP A 56 -6.24 -6.95 27.81
C ASP A 56 -6.02 -8.44 28.07
N THR A 57 -6.74 -9.31 27.36
CA THR A 57 -6.58 -10.76 27.48
C THR A 57 -5.19 -11.26 27.06
N VAL A 58 -4.54 -10.59 26.12
CA VAL A 58 -3.16 -10.93 25.72
C VAL A 58 -2.09 -10.10 26.42
N TYR A 59 -2.46 -9.44 27.53
CA TYR A 59 -1.58 -8.62 28.38
C TYR A 59 -0.89 -7.46 27.64
N ARG A 60 -1.55 -6.91 26.61
CA ARG A 60 -1.11 -5.73 25.86
C ARG A 60 -1.67 -4.45 26.51
N LYS A 61 -0.91 -3.88 27.45
CA LYS A 61 -1.27 -2.65 28.19
C LYS A 61 -1.06 -1.33 27.44
N ALA A 62 -0.89 -1.36 26.12
CA ALA A 62 -0.58 -0.15 25.35
C ALA A 62 -1.82 0.75 25.23
N ASP A 63 -1.65 2.06 25.42
CA ASP A 63 -2.69 3.04 25.11
C ASP A 63 -2.84 3.15 23.58
N THR A 64 -3.91 2.57 23.05
CA THR A 64 -4.21 2.56 21.61
C THR A 64 -4.35 3.99 21.05
N GLY A 65 -4.85 4.95 21.82
CA GLY A 65 -4.96 6.34 21.41
C GLY A 65 -3.59 6.99 21.20
N ILE A 66 -2.68 6.82 22.15
CA ILE A 66 -1.29 7.29 22.05
C ILE A 66 -0.56 6.60 20.89
N LEU A 67 -0.71 5.28 20.77
CA LEU A 67 -0.14 4.48 19.68
C LEU A 67 -0.54 5.06 18.32
N PHE A 68 -1.84 5.24 18.08
CA PHE A 68 -2.36 5.76 16.82
C PHE A 68 -1.92 7.21 16.57
N LYS A 69 -1.89 8.06 17.61
CA LYS A 69 -1.36 9.42 17.51
C LYS A 69 0.09 9.42 17.04
N ASN A 70 0.93 8.56 17.60
CA ASN A 70 2.34 8.46 17.25
C ASN A 70 2.55 7.90 15.84
N ILE A 71 1.82 6.84 15.46
CA ILE A 71 1.86 6.30 14.09
C ILE A 71 1.50 7.38 13.06
N LYS A 72 0.41 8.14 13.29
CA LYS A 72 0.02 9.25 12.40
C LYS A 72 1.15 10.28 12.21
N ARG A 73 1.86 10.64 13.29
CA ARG A 73 2.96 11.61 13.25
C ARG A 73 4.17 11.10 12.48
N LEU A 74 4.45 9.80 12.52
CA LEU A 74 5.52 9.16 11.75
C LEU A 74 5.16 9.13 10.26
N ILE A 75 3.95 8.66 9.93
CA ILE A 75 3.47 8.54 8.54
C ILE A 75 3.38 9.92 7.87
N GLN A 76 2.87 10.95 8.57
CA GLN A 76 2.70 12.30 8.02
C GLN A 76 4.02 12.92 7.53
N LYS A 77 5.16 12.58 8.14
CA LYS A 77 6.46 13.08 7.69
C LYS A 77 6.96 12.37 6.44
N GLY A 78 6.63 11.08 6.28
CA GLY A 78 6.94 10.27 5.10
C GLY A 78 8.44 10.11 4.85
N ASN A 79 9.25 10.05 5.90
CA ASN A 79 10.70 9.83 5.82
C ASN A 79 11.14 8.44 6.32
N ALA A 80 10.35 7.79 7.17
CA ALA A 80 10.54 6.39 7.57
C ALA A 80 9.47 5.51 6.91
N HIS A 81 9.83 4.27 6.58
CA HIS A 81 8.86 3.27 6.14
C HIS A 81 8.16 2.66 7.35
N ILE A 82 6.83 2.65 7.35
CA ILE A 82 6.02 2.20 8.49
C ILE A 82 5.25 0.95 8.09
N HIS A 83 5.52 -0.12 8.83
CA HIS A 83 4.83 -1.39 8.74
C HIS A 83 3.93 -1.53 9.96
N LEU A 84 2.64 -1.80 9.75
CA LEU A 84 1.70 -2.02 10.83
C LEU A 84 1.25 -3.48 10.83
N ASP A 85 1.31 -4.12 11.99
CA ASP A 85 0.96 -5.54 12.12
C ASP A 85 -0.34 -5.71 12.89
N LEU A 86 -1.24 -6.52 12.33
CA LEU A 86 -2.44 -7.06 12.97
C LEU A 86 -2.29 -8.58 13.12
N ILE A 87 -2.89 -9.17 14.15
CA ILE A 87 -2.87 -10.63 14.36
C ILE A 87 -4.30 -11.14 14.43
N ALA A 88 -4.69 -11.96 13.47
CA ALA A 88 -5.96 -12.67 13.49
C ALA A 88 -5.93 -13.91 14.39
N GLY A 89 -7.07 -14.24 14.98
CA GLY A 89 -7.24 -15.43 15.81
C GLY A 89 -6.79 -15.26 17.27
N LEU A 90 -6.64 -14.01 17.73
CA LEU A 90 -6.50 -13.71 19.15
C LEU A 90 -7.80 -14.04 19.91
N PRO A 91 -7.73 -14.38 21.21
CA PRO A 91 -8.93 -14.54 22.03
C PRO A 91 -9.83 -13.30 21.99
N LYS A 92 -11.14 -13.53 22.04
CA LYS A 92 -12.20 -12.49 22.00
C LYS A 92 -12.24 -11.63 20.73
N GLU A 93 -11.40 -11.91 19.73
CA GLU A 93 -11.44 -11.22 18.45
C GLU A 93 -12.23 -12.03 17.43
N ASN A 94 -13.47 -11.59 17.18
CA ASN A 94 -14.29 -12.13 16.10
C ASN A 94 -14.05 -11.37 14.78
N ILE A 95 -14.68 -11.84 13.71
CA ILE A 95 -14.53 -11.23 12.37
C ILE A 95 -14.96 -9.75 12.33
N SER A 96 -15.96 -9.36 13.12
CA SER A 96 -16.46 -7.98 13.16
C SER A 96 -15.49 -7.05 13.88
N SER A 97 -14.92 -7.47 15.02
CA SER A 97 -13.88 -6.70 15.70
C SER A 97 -12.59 -6.64 14.87
N PHE A 98 -12.20 -7.72 14.21
CA PHE A 98 -11.03 -7.72 13.31
C PHE A 98 -11.23 -6.76 12.12
N ARG A 99 -12.45 -6.72 11.55
CA ARG A 99 -12.81 -5.75 10.51
C ARG A 99 -12.60 -4.31 10.98
N MET A 100 -12.92 -3.99 12.24
CA MET A 100 -12.62 -2.68 12.81
C MET A 100 -11.11 -2.43 12.90
N SER A 101 -10.35 -3.37 13.49
CA SER A 101 -8.88 -3.30 13.58
C SER A 101 -8.22 -3.08 12.21
N PHE A 102 -8.68 -3.80 11.18
CA PHE A 102 -8.22 -3.66 9.81
C PHE A 102 -8.46 -2.26 9.27
N ASN A 103 -9.69 -1.77 9.39
CA ASN A 103 -10.07 -0.45 8.88
C ASN A 103 -9.30 0.66 9.60
N ASP A 104 -9.15 0.55 10.92
CA ASP A 104 -8.39 1.49 11.74
C ASP A 104 -6.93 1.57 11.27
N ALA A 105 -6.27 0.42 11.11
CA ALA A 105 -4.88 0.36 10.66
C ALA A 105 -4.69 0.80 9.21
N PHE A 106 -5.56 0.34 8.29
CA PHE A 106 -5.49 0.69 6.87
C PHE A 106 -5.66 2.20 6.65
N ASN A 107 -6.59 2.84 7.38
CA ASN A 107 -6.85 4.27 7.26
C ASN A 107 -5.71 5.15 7.79
N LEU A 108 -4.75 4.60 8.53
CA LEU A 108 -3.50 5.29 8.86
C LEU A 108 -2.60 5.46 7.62
N LYS A 109 -2.84 4.69 6.55
CA LYS A 109 -2.06 4.64 5.31
C LYS A 109 -0.58 4.28 5.54
N PRO A 110 -0.28 3.15 6.21
CA PRO A 110 1.11 2.71 6.38
C PRO A 110 1.73 2.30 5.04
N ASP A 111 3.06 2.26 4.95
CA ASP A 111 3.73 1.72 3.77
C ASP A 111 3.41 0.23 3.57
N MET A 112 3.25 -0.51 4.67
CA MET A 112 2.85 -1.92 4.68
C MET A 112 1.83 -2.20 5.78
N LEU A 113 0.82 -3.00 5.47
CA LEU A 113 -0.12 -3.55 6.44
C LEU A 113 0.01 -5.07 6.45
N GLN A 114 0.58 -5.63 7.52
CA GLN A 114 0.78 -7.06 7.68
C GLN A 114 -0.39 -7.67 8.46
N LEU A 115 -1.00 -8.70 7.87
CA LEU A 115 -2.00 -9.53 8.54
C LEU A 115 -1.33 -10.84 8.94
N GLY A 116 -0.97 -10.95 10.21
CA GLY A 116 -0.46 -12.17 10.83
C GLY A 116 -1.58 -13.06 11.36
N PHE A 117 -1.26 -14.32 11.61
CA PHE A 117 -2.15 -15.29 12.25
C PHE A 117 -1.51 -15.80 13.52
N LEU A 118 -2.29 -15.90 14.60
CA LEU A 118 -1.77 -16.27 15.92
C LEU A 118 -1.04 -17.62 15.84
N LYS A 119 0.15 -17.66 16.44
CA LYS A 119 0.96 -18.88 16.59
C LYS A 119 1.13 -19.20 18.06
N LEU A 120 0.81 -20.43 18.47
CA LEU A 120 0.86 -20.86 19.86
C LEU A 120 2.25 -21.40 20.20
N LEU A 121 3.19 -20.46 20.37
CA LEU A 121 4.58 -20.76 20.70
C LEU A 121 4.69 -21.47 22.06
N LYS A 122 5.64 -22.39 22.16
CA LYS A 122 5.94 -23.13 23.39
C LYS A 122 6.30 -22.15 24.50
N GLY A 123 5.71 -22.31 25.69
CA GLY A 123 5.95 -21.44 26.86
C GLY A 123 5.22 -20.10 26.83
N SER A 124 4.32 -19.86 25.87
CA SER A 124 3.47 -18.65 25.89
C SER A 124 2.24 -18.85 26.77
N ALA A 125 1.81 -17.80 27.46
CA ALA A 125 0.60 -17.82 28.29
C ALA A 125 -0.65 -18.19 27.48
N LEU A 126 -0.73 -17.80 26.21
CA LEU A 126 -1.83 -18.19 25.31
C LEU A 126 -1.87 -19.70 25.04
N ARG A 127 -0.71 -20.36 24.98
CA ARG A 127 -0.65 -21.81 24.81
C ARG A 127 -1.05 -22.55 26.06
N GLU A 128 -0.65 -22.05 27.24
CA GLU A 128 -1.03 -22.62 28.53
C GLU A 128 -2.55 -22.53 28.75
N ASN A 129 -3.14 -21.40 28.37
CA ASN A 129 -4.58 -21.14 28.49
C ASN A 129 -5.37 -21.45 27.21
N ALA A 130 -4.81 -22.23 26.27
CA ALA A 130 -5.44 -22.48 24.97
C ALA A 130 -6.85 -23.09 25.09
N ARG A 131 -7.06 -23.96 26.09
CA ARG A 131 -8.37 -24.58 26.36
C ARG A 131 -9.42 -23.58 26.84
N GLU A 132 -9.02 -22.54 27.57
CA GLU A 132 -9.92 -21.51 28.11
C GLU A 132 -10.58 -20.69 26.99
N TYR A 133 -9.83 -20.44 25.91
CA TYR A 133 -10.30 -19.63 24.77
C TYR A 133 -10.70 -20.47 23.55
N GLY A 134 -10.87 -21.79 23.75
CA GLY A 134 -11.23 -22.73 22.69
C GLY A 134 -10.24 -22.78 21.53
N ILE A 135 -8.97 -22.47 21.79
CA ILE A 135 -7.95 -22.37 20.75
C ILE A 135 -7.57 -23.77 20.27
N VAL A 136 -7.87 -24.03 19.00
CA VAL A 136 -7.34 -25.18 18.26
C VAL A 136 -6.26 -24.66 17.35
N TYR A 137 -5.10 -25.32 17.33
CA TYR A 137 -3.92 -24.90 16.59
C TYR A 137 -3.15 -26.10 16.05
N GLU A 138 -2.28 -25.87 15.08
CA GLU A 138 -1.44 -26.93 14.49
C GLU A 138 -0.50 -27.53 15.53
N SER A 139 -0.38 -28.86 15.54
CA SER A 139 0.50 -29.58 16.47
C SER A 139 1.99 -29.49 16.11
N TYR A 140 2.31 -29.03 14.91
CA TYR A 140 3.66 -28.86 14.37
C TYR A 140 3.94 -27.39 14.06
N PRO A 141 5.22 -26.95 14.02
CA PRO A 141 5.58 -25.59 13.61
C PRO A 141 4.95 -25.24 12.25
N PRO A 142 4.37 -24.04 12.09
CA PRO A 142 4.54 -22.86 12.95
C PRO A 142 3.55 -22.75 14.12
N TYR A 143 2.78 -23.80 14.44
CA TYR A 143 1.77 -23.82 15.51
C TYR A 143 0.64 -22.82 15.31
N GLU A 144 0.21 -22.62 14.06
CA GLU A 144 -0.77 -21.59 13.72
C GLU A 144 -2.17 -21.97 14.22
N VAL A 145 -2.94 -20.95 14.62
CA VAL A 145 -4.33 -21.09 15.04
C VAL A 145 -5.21 -21.59 13.89
N LEU A 146 -6.06 -22.56 14.20
CA LEU A 146 -7.09 -23.11 13.32
C LEU A 146 -8.47 -22.58 13.70
N LYS A 147 -8.74 -22.31 14.99
CA LYS A 147 -9.93 -21.59 15.45
C LYS A 147 -9.78 -21.16 16.90
N THR A 148 -10.65 -20.27 17.35
CA THR A 148 -10.91 -19.96 18.76
C THR A 148 -12.41 -20.01 19.04
N ASP A 149 -12.84 -19.74 20.26
CA ASP A 149 -14.27 -19.53 20.55
C ASP A 149 -14.85 -18.27 19.88
N ALA A 150 -14.00 -17.30 19.54
CA ALA A 150 -14.41 -16.04 18.94
C ALA A 150 -14.41 -16.07 17.41
N ILE A 151 -13.60 -16.93 16.77
CA ILE A 151 -13.48 -16.99 15.31
C ILE A 151 -13.33 -18.42 14.81
N SER A 152 -14.13 -18.76 13.80
CA SER A 152 -14.13 -20.08 13.19
C SER A 152 -12.97 -20.29 12.21
N PHE A 153 -12.69 -21.56 11.88
CA PHE A 153 -11.71 -21.92 10.85
C PHE A 153 -12.04 -21.29 9.50
N LYS A 154 -13.32 -21.29 9.11
CA LYS A 154 -13.77 -20.70 7.84
C LYS A 154 -13.50 -19.19 7.78
N GLU A 155 -13.73 -18.47 8.88
CA GLU A 155 -13.44 -17.04 8.96
C GLU A 155 -11.93 -16.76 8.93
N LEU A 156 -11.11 -17.58 9.59
CA LEU A 156 -9.65 -17.48 9.49
C LEU A 156 -9.15 -17.70 8.05
N ILE A 157 -9.72 -18.66 7.31
CA ILE A 157 -9.41 -18.83 5.88
C ILE A 157 -9.83 -17.60 5.06
N CYS A 158 -10.97 -16.96 5.38
CA CYS A 158 -11.37 -15.70 4.75
C CYS A 158 -10.33 -14.60 5.00
N LEU A 159 -9.88 -14.44 6.24
CA LEU A 159 -8.85 -13.46 6.61
C LEU A 159 -7.51 -13.75 5.92
N LYS A 160 -7.13 -15.02 5.74
CA LYS A 160 -5.93 -15.40 4.96
C LYS A 160 -6.04 -14.94 3.51
N ASN A 161 -7.22 -15.15 2.90
CA ASN A 161 -7.42 -14.69 1.54
C ASN A 161 -7.38 -13.16 1.44
N ILE A 162 -7.89 -12.44 2.44
CA ILE A 162 -7.78 -10.98 2.52
C ILE A 162 -6.30 -10.57 2.64
N ALA A 163 -5.52 -11.23 3.51
CA ALA A 163 -4.10 -10.97 3.68
C ALA A 163 -3.33 -11.10 2.34
N ASP A 164 -3.57 -12.18 1.59
CA ASP A 164 -2.97 -12.38 0.26
C ASP A 164 -3.29 -11.24 -0.72
N MET A 165 -4.53 -10.70 -0.67
CA MET A 165 -4.92 -9.58 -1.52
C MET A 165 -4.28 -8.26 -1.08
N VAL A 166 -4.16 -8.02 0.23
CA VAL A 166 -3.45 -6.85 0.76
C VAL A 166 -1.98 -6.91 0.36
N ASP A 167 -1.34 -8.08 0.49
CA ASP A 167 0.04 -8.29 0.08
C ASP A 167 0.25 -8.05 -1.43
N ALA A 168 -0.62 -8.61 -2.26
CA ALA A 168 -0.49 -8.51 -3.71
C ALA A 168 -0.77 -7.10 -4.25
N TYR A 169 -1.73 -6.38 -3.67
CA TYR A 169 -2.23 -5.12 -4.23
C TYR A 169 -1.80 -3.88 -3.44
N TYR A 170 -1.95 -3.88 -2.11
CA TYR A 170 -1.59 -2.73 -1.28
C TYR A 170 -0.09 -2.68 -1.00
N ASN A 171 0.44 -3.71 -0.35
CA ASN A 171 1.84 -3.79 0.10
C ASN A 171 2.85 -3.78 -1.06
N SER A 172 2.42 -4.13 -2.28
CA SER A 172 3.29 -4.04 -3.45
C SER A 172 3.58 -2.61 -3.91
N GLY A 173 2.78 -1.61 -3.48
CA GLY A 173 2.88 -0.21 -3.91
C GLY A 173 2.59 0.03 -5.40
N ARG A 174 2.12 -1.00 -6.10
CA ARG A 174 1.92 -0.98 -7.56
C ARG A 174 0.54 -0.49 -7.98
N PHE A 175 -0.41 -0.44 -7.05
CA PHE A 175 -1.83 -0.21 -7.33
C PHE A 175 -2.36 0.98 -6.53
N ASP A 176 -1.48 1.91 -6.13
CA ASP A 176 -1.81 3.03 -5.24
C ASP A 176 -2.96 3.89 -5.78
N THR A 177 -2.96 4.18 -7.09
CA THR A 177 -3.95 5.07 -7.71
C THR A 177 -5.30 4.37 -7.81
N ILE A 178 -5.33 3.13 -8.31
CA ILE A 178 -6.59 2.38 -8.42
C ILE A 178 -7.20 2.10 -7.05
N LEU A 179 -6.40 1.73 -6.04
CA LEU A 179 -6.91 1.48 -4.69
C LEU A 179 -7.46 2.75 -4.05
N SER A 180 -6.78 3.88 -4.23
CA SER A 180 -7.29 5.19 -3.77
C SER A 180 -8.64 5.55 -4.39
N TYR A 181 -8.91 5.06 -5.61
CA TYR A 181 -10.19 5.26 -6.28
C TYR A 181 -11.27 4.31 -5.80
N ILE A 182 -11.04 3.00 -5.86
CA ILE A 182 -12.14 2.04 -5.76
C ILE A 182 -12.46 1.65 -4.31
N VAL A 183 -11.51 1.75 -3.37
CA VAL A 183 -11.72 1.30 -1.98
C VAL A 183 -12.90 2.04 -1.33
N GLY A 184 -13.04 3.35 -1.58
CA GLY A 184 -14.13 4.16 -1.03
C GLY A 184 -15.53 3.74 -1.52
N ALA A 185 -15.63 3.09 -2.68
CA ALA A 185 -16.90 2.63 -3.23
C ALA A 185 -17.51 1.43 -2.47
N PHE A 186 -16.75 0.79 -1.58
CA PHE A 186 -17.18 -0.40 -0.84
C PHE A 186 -17.53 -0.14 0.63
N GLY A 187 -17.62 1.12 1.05
CA GLY A 187 -17.92 1.50 2.43
C GLY A 187 -16.72 1.44 3.36
N THR A 188 -15.97 0.32 3.38
CA THR A 188 -14.72 0.20 4.14
C THR A 188 -13.62 -0.53 3.36
N PRO A 189 -12.33 -0.30 3.69
CA PRO A 189 -11.21 -1.07 3.15
C PRO A 189 -11.36 -2.58 3.31
N PHE A 190 -11.80 -3.04 4.49
CA PHE A 190 -12.02 -4.47 4.74
C PHE A 190 -13.07 -5.05 3.77
N ASP A 191 -14.19 -4.35 3.55
CA ASP A 191 -15.25 -4.84 2.67
C ASP A 191 -14.79 -4.95 1.21
N PHE A 192 -13.96 -3.99 0.77
CA PHE A 192 -13.32 -4.05 -0.54
C PHE A 192 -12.44 -5.30 -0.66
N PHE A 193 -11.47 -5.49 0.23
CA PHE A 193 -10.54 -6.63 0.14
C PHE A 193 -11.25 -7.96 0.35
N SER A 194 -12.28 -8.03 1.21
CA SER A 194 -13.10 -9.23 1.39
C SER A 194 -13.83 -9.61 0.09
N LYS A 195 -14.52 -8.66 -0.56
CA LYS A 195 -15.22 -8.92 -1.83
C LYS A 195 -14.25 -9.24 -2.96
N PHE A 196 -13.08 -8.59 -2.97
CA PHE A 196 -12.08 -8.83 -4.00
C PHE A 196 -11.40 -10.19 -3.84
N ALA A 197 -11.10 -10.61 -2.61
CA ALA A 197 -10.62 -11.95 -2.29
C ALA A 197 -11.65 -13.03 -2.69
N GLU A 198 -12.93 -12.81 -2.38
CA GLU A 198 -14.01 -13.70 -2.81
C GLU A 198 -14.06 -13.81 -4.35
N TYR A 199 -14.02 -12.68 -5.05
CA TYR A 199 -14.00 -12.63 -6.51
C TYR A 199 -12.80 -13.39 -7.09
N ARG A 200 -11.60 -13.19 -6.54
CA ARG A 200 -10.40 -13.92 -6.94
C ARG A 200 -10.60 -15.42 -6.76
N SER A 201 -11.03 -15.85 -5.57
CA SER A 201 -11.17 -17.27 -5.22
C SER A 201 -12.15 -18.03 -6.14
N LYS A 202 -13.17 -17.35 -6.68
CA LYS A 202 -14.11 -17.92 -7.68
C LYS A 202 -13.50 -18.10 -9.07
N LYS A 203 -12.50 -17.29 -9.44
CA LYS A 203 -11.85 -17.35 -10.76
C LYS A 203 -10.58 -18.21 -10.74
N ILE A 204 -9.75 -18.06 -9.70
CA ILE A 204 -8.42 -18.64 -9.60
C ILE A 204 -8.22 -19.08 -8.15
N SER A 205 -7.81 -20.34 -7.97
CA SER A 205 -7.50 -20.88 -6.64
C SER A 205 -6.47 -19.99 -5.93
N MET A 206 -6.69 -19.76 -4.62
CA MET A 206 -5.88 -18.81 -3.87
C MET A 206 -4.39 -19.19 -3.85
N ASN A 207 -4.09 -20.50 -3.89
CA ASN A 207 -2.74 -21.08 -3.88
C ASN A 207 -1.95 -20.85 -5.18
N ILE A 208 -2.59 -20.38 -6.26
CA ILE A 208 -1.91 -20.13 -7.54
C ILE A 208 -1.40 -18.69 -7.56
N LYS A 209 -0.09 -18.51 -7.64
CA LYS A 209 0.49 -17.16 -7.87
C LYS A 209 0.20 -16.71 -9.30
N ILE A 210 -0.38 -15.53 -9.45
CA ILE A 210 -0.66 -14.91 -10.74
C ILE A 210 0.37 -13.83 -11.06
N GLY A 211 0.74 -13.72 -12.35
CA GLY A 211 1.76 -12.77 -12.81
C GLY A 211 1.31 -11.32 -12.76
N ASN A 212 2.24 -10.36 -12.93
CA ASN A 212 1.96 -8.92 -12.84
C ASN A 212 0.78 -8.51 -13.74
N VAL A 213 0.82 -8.84 -15.03
CA VAL A 213 -0.25 -8.48 -15.99
C VAL A 213 -1.60 -9.11 -15.61
N GLN A 214 -1.60 -10.36 -15.12
CA GLN A 214 -2.82 -11.02 -14.67
C GLN A 214 -3.42 -10.37 -13.42
N GLN A 215 -2.59 -9.79 -12.53
CA GLN A 215 -3.09 -9.03 -11.38
C GLN A 215 -3.82 -7.76 -11.80
N TYR A 216 -3.29 -7.06 -12.82
CA TYR A 216 -3.95 -5.90 -13.45
C TYR A 216 -5.25 -6.30 -14.13
N GLU A 217 -5.26 -7.42 -14.85
CA GLU A 217 -6.46 -7.94 -15.50
C GLU A 217 -7.53 -8.32 -14.49
N LEU A 218 -7.15 -8.97 -13.37
CA LEU A 218 -8.08 -9.39 -12.33
C LEU A 218 -8.79 -8.20 -11.67
N ILE A 219 -8.05 -7.14 -11.32
CA ILE A 219 -8.65 -5.94 -10.72
C ILE A 219 -9.46 -5.13 -11.74
N TYR A 220 -9.01 -5.07 -13.01
CA TYR A 220 -9.78 -4.46 -14.09
C TYR A 220 -11.13 -5.16 -14.29
N ASP A 221 -11.12 -6.49 -14.38
CA ASP A 221 -12.32 -7.30 -14.52
C ASP A 221 -13.24 -7.17 -13.29
N PHE A 222 -12.67 -7.11 -12.08
CA PHE A 222 -13.43 -6.88 -10.85
C PHE A 222 -14.15 -5.52 -10.90
N CYS A 223 -13.45 -4.46 -11.34
CA CYS A 223 -14.05 -3.14 -11.52
C CYS A 223 -15.15 -3.16 -12.58
N ARG A 224 -14.93 -3.83 -13.73
CA ARG A 224 -15.91 -3.92 -14.81
C ARG A 224 -17.19 -4.65 -14.39
N GLY A 225 -17.06 -5.64 -13.51
CA GLY A 225 -18.20 -6.39 -12.98
C GLY A 225 -19.01 -5.64 -11.91
N ASN A 226 -18.60 -4.43 -11.52
CA ASN A 226 -19.22 -3.67 -10.44
C ASN A 226 -19.79 -2.34 -10.97
N GLY A 227 -21.12 -2.24 -11.00
CA GLY A 227 -21.84 -1.13 -11.66
C GLY A 227 -21.60 0.26 -11.05
N ASP A 228 -21.16 0.33 -9.79
CA ASP A 228 -20.89 1.59 -9.11
C ASP A 228 -19.52 2.19 -9.48
N ILE A 229 -18.67 1.43 -10.17
CA ILE A 229 -17.33 1.86 -10.57
C ILE A 229 -17.37 2.37 -12.01
N ASN A 230 -16.96 3.63 -12.21
CA ASN A 230 -16.68 4.13 -13.56
C ASN A 230 -15.44 3.41 -14.12
N ILE A 231 -15.67 2.47 -15.03
CA ILE A 231 -14.64 1.63 -15.64
C ILE A 231 -13.62 2.41 -16.46
N ASN A 232 -14.02 3.52 -17.09
CA ASN A 232 -13.10 4.35 -17.87
C ASN A 232 -12.08 5.04 -16.94
N LEU A 233 -12.52 5.49 -15.77
CA LEU A 233 -11.61 6.03 -14.77
C LEU A 233 -10.73 4.93 -14.15
N ALA A 234 -11.30 3.75 -13.85
CA ALA A 234 -10.51 2.62 -13.35
C ALA A 234 -9.41 2.21 -14.33
N LYS A 235 -9.72 2.17 -15.63
CA LYS A 235 -8.77 1.91 -16.71
C LYS A 235 -7.62 2.91 -16.69
N GLU A 236 -7.90 4.20 -16.55
CA GLU A 236 -6.88 5.25 -16.49
C GLU A 236 -6.04 5.20 -15.20
N CYS A 237 -6.64 4.91 -14.05
CA CYS A 237 -5.90 4.68 -12.80
C CYS A 237 -4.90 3.51 -12.95
N LEU A 238 -5.36 2.38 -13.51
CA LEU A 238 -4.51 1.21 -13.75
C LEU A 238 -3.42 1.49 -14.80
N ALA A 239 -3.73 2.25 -15.85
CA ALA A 239 -2.75 2.66 -16.84
C ALA A 239 -1.63 3.49 -16.20
N PHE A 240 -1.99 4.43 -15.32
CA PHE A 240 -1.05 5.26 -14.59
C PHE A 240 -0.17 4.43 -13.64
N ASP A 241 -0.80 3.59 -12.82
CA ASP A 241 -0.12 2.66 -11.92
C ASP A 241 0.90 1.78 -12.66
N TYR A 242 0.53 1.29 -13.85
CA TYR A 242 1.42 0.48 -14.70
C TYR A 242 2.63 1.27 -15.22
N LEU A 243 2.43 2.54 -15.61
CA LEU A 243 3.50 3.42 -16.10
C LEU A 243 4.46 3.85 -14.98
N MET A 244 4.00 3.89 -13.73
CA MET A 244 4.81 4.25 -12.57
C MET A 244 5.81 3.16 -12.17
N GLN A 245 5.61 1.91 -12.61
CA GLN A 245 6.54 0.80 -12.31
C GLN A 245 7.86 0.90 -13.07
N GLY A 246 7.88 1.61 -14.19
CA GLY A 246 9.07 1.74 -15.04
C GLY A 246 8.73 1.65 -16.52
N ARG A 247 9.78 1.69 -17.34
CA ARG A 247 9.65 1.65 -18.80
C ARG A 247 9.32 0.23 -19.24
N ASN A 248 8.04 -0.06 -19.44
CA ASN A 248 7.57 -1.32 -20.00
C ASN A 248 7.51 -1.23 -21.54
N THR A 249 8.07 -2.23 -22.24
CA THR A 249 8.08 -2.28 -23.71
C THR A 249 6.67 -2.43 -24.30
N TYR A 250 5.76 -3.04 -23.54
CA TYR A 250 4.38 -3.27 -23.93
C TYR A 250 3.44 -2.95 -22.76
N MET A 251 2.34 -2.27 -23.06
CA MET A 251 1.25 -2.01 -22.12
C MET A 251 0.05 -2.87 -22.53
N PRO A 252 -0.57 -3.64 -21.62
CA PRO A 252 -1.73 -4.47 -21.94
C PRO A 252 -2.87 -3.67 -22.56
N ASP A 253 -3.53 -4.25 -23.58
CA ASP A 253 -4.56 -3.56 -24.36
C ASP A 253 -5.73 -3.08 -23.49
N PHE A 254 -6.12 -3.84 -22.47
CA PHE A 254 -7.25 -3.52 -21.59
C PHE A 254 -7.04 -2.28 -20.69
N ILE A 255 -5.79 -1.86 -20.46
CA ILE A 255 -5.44 -0.61 -19.76
C ILE A 255 -4.81 0.44 -20.66
N ARG A 256 -4.63 0.16 -21.96
CA ARG A 256 -4.00 1.13 -22.86
C ARG A 256 -4.92 2.34 -23.05
N PRO A 257 -4.41 3.58 -22.87
CA PRO A 257 -5.19 4.78 -23.21
C PRO A 257 -5.61 4.78 -24.67
N ASP A 258 -6.86 5.17 -24.92
CA ASP A 258 -7.46 5.12 -26.26
C ASP A 258 -6.92 6.21 -27.19
N VAL A 259 -6.51 7.35 -26.61
CA VAL A 259 -5.99 8.50 -27.34
C VAL A 259 -4.46 8.48 -27.31
N SER A 260 -3.85 8.52 -28.49
CA SER A 260 -2.40 8.72 -28.62
C SER A 260 -2.05 10.21 -28.65
N VAL A 261 -0.90 10.56 -28.07
CA VAL A 261 -0.38 11.93 -28.11
C VAL A 261 0.43 12.10 -29.39
N ASP A 262 0.19 13.21 -30.09
CA ASP A 262 0.88 13.52 -31.34
C ASP A 262 2.40 13.59 -31.16
N LYS A 263 3.15 12.93 -32.05
CA LYS A 263 4.61 12.85 -31.95
C LYS A 263 5.29 14.19 -32.21
N GLN A 264 4.71 15.04 -33.06
CA GLN A 264 5.26 16.37 -33.34
C GLN A 264 5.07 17.29 -32.13
N TYR A 265 3.92 17.20 -31.45
CA TYR A 265 3.70 17.89 -30.18
C TYR A 265 4.74 17.49 -29.13
N ILE A 266 4.98 16.18 -28.94
CA ILE A 266 6.01 15.69 -27.98
C ILE A 266 7.39 16.22 -28.36
N TRP A 267 7.76 16.16 -29.65
CA TRP A 267 9.04 16.64 -30.13
C TRP A 267 9.22 18.15 -29.89
N ASN A 268 8.21 18.95 -30.23
CA ASN A 268 8.23 20.39 -30.04
C ASN A 268 8.33 20.74 -28.55
N PHE A 269 7.56 20.06 -27.70
CA PHE A 269 7.60 20.26 -26.25
C PHE A 269 9.00 20.00 -25.67
N LEU A 270 9.64 18.89 -26.07
CA LEU A 270 10.96 18.50 -25.59
C LEU A 270 12.13 19.25 -26.26
N SER A 271 11.86 19.98 -27.35
CA SER A 271 12.86 20.85 -28.01
C SER A 271 12.83 22.29 -27.49
N ASP A 272 11.77 22.67 -26.76
CA ASP A 272 11.64 23.97 -26.13
C ASP A 272 12.48 24.03 -24.84
N ARG A 273 13.45 24.95 -24.83
CA ARG A 273 14.37 25.14 -23.70
C ARG A 273 13.65 25.50 -22.40
N HIS A 274 12.61 26.33 -22.45
CA HIS A 274 11.86 26.73 -21.27
C HIS A 274 11.10 25.54 -20.67
N ASN A 275 10.51 24.68 -21.51
CA ASN A 275 9.85 23.46 -21.04
C ASN A 275 10.84 22.48 -20.40
N ILE A 276 12.03 22.29 -20.99
CA ILE A 276 13.07 21.45 -20.39
C ILE A 276 13.55 21.99 -19.05
N GLU A 277 13.88 23.28 -18.96
CA GLU A 277 14.33 23.90 -17.71
C GLU A 277 13.26 23.82 -16.62
N LYS A 278 11.97 23.94 -16.98
CA LYS A 278 10.85 23.88 -16.03
C LYS A 278 10.53 22.46 -15.55
N TYR A 279 10.40 21.49 -16.46
CA TYR A 279 9.84 20.16 -16.14
C TYR A 279 10.90 19.06 -16.09
N LEU A 280 11.99 19.20 -16.83
CA LEU A 280 13.01 18.18 -17.06
C LEU A 280 14.43 18.75 -16.85
N PRO A 281 14.73 19.44 -15.73
CA PRO A 281 15.97 20.21 -15.57
C PRO A 281 17.25 19.37 -15.65
N TYR A 282 17.17 18.07 -15.34
CA TYR A 282 18.31 17.13 -15.46
C TYR A 282 18.72 16.87 -16.91
N TYR A 283 17.86 17.20 -17.87
CA TYR A 283 18.12 17.08 -19.30
C TYR A 283 18.54 18.42 -19.95
N ALA A 284 18.79 19.46 -19.16
CA ALA A 284 19.28 20.74 -19.70
C ALA A 284 20.56 20.52 -20.53
N GLY A 285 20.56 21.00 -21.78
CA GLY A 285 21.67 20.80 -22.72
C GLY A 285 21.71 19.42 -23.41
N THR A 286 20.77 18.51 -23.10
CA THR A 286 20.64 17.21 -23.77
C THR A 286 19.82 17.37 -25.05
N SER A 287 20.19 16.66 -26.12
CA SER A 287 19.42 16.71 -27.38
C SER A 287 18.05 16.04 -27.25
N THR A 288 17.02 16.55 -27.93
CA THR A 288 15.66 15.98 -27.94
C THR A 288 15.63 14.49 -28.25
N LYS A 289 16.52 14.02 -29.15
CA LYS A 289 16.65 12.61 -29.53
C LYS A 289 17.02 11.71 -28.35
N GLU A 290 17.90 12.18 -27.47
CA GLU A 290 18.29 11.43 -26.28
C GLU A 290 17.21 11.49 -25.20
N ILE A 291 16.57 12.65 -25.00
CA ILE A 291 15.50 12.81 -24.01
C ILE A 291 14.35 11.83 -24.28
N ILE A 292 13.90 11.70 -25.54
CA ILE A 292 12.79 10.79 -25.92
C ILE A 292 13.06 9.32 -25.55
N LYS A 293 14.32 8.88 -25.48
CA LYS A 293 14.68 7.52 -25.07
C LYS A 293 14.39 7.23 -23.60
N SER A 294 14.18 8.26 -22.79
CA SER A 294 13.90 8.14 -21.35
C SER A 294 12.48 8.59 -20.99
N ILE A 295 11.76 9.25 -21.90
CA ILE A 295 10.41 9.76 -21.67
C ILE A 295 9.34 8.84 -22.28
N CYS A 296 8.21 8.68 -21.59
CA CYS A 296 6.95 8.23 -22.19
C CYS A 296 5.87 9.29 -21.95
N VAL A 297 4.99 9.48 -22.94
CA VAL A 297 3.92 10.47 -22.88
C VAL A 297 2.59 9.79 -23.13
N LYS A 298 1.61 10.03 -22.27
CA LYS A 298 0.27 9.45 -22.39
C LYS A 298 -0.80 10.49 -22.13
N TYR A 299 -1.91 10.34 -22.84
CA TYR A 299 -3.12 11.13 -22.65
C TYR A 299 -4.00 10.48 -21.60
N PHE A 300 -4.58 11.28 -20.72
CA PHE A 300 -5.58 10.89 -19.74
C PHE A 300 -6.76 11.85 -19.85
N LYS A 301 -7.97 11.31 -19.95
CA LYS A 301 -9.22 12.08 -19.97
C LYS A 301 -9.57 12.62 -18.58
N TYR A 302 -9.08 11.95 -17.54
CA TYR A 302 -9.29 12.35 -16.17
C TYR A 302 -8.01 12.92 -15.57
N ASN A 303 -8.16 13.99 -14.79
CA ASN A 303 -7.08 14.48 -13.95
C ASN A 303 -6.94 13.57 -12.72
N ILE A 304 -6.30 12.42 -12.94
CA ILE A 304 -5.99 11.41 -11.93
C ILE A 304 -5.28 12.00 -10.70
N PHE A 305 -4.57 13.13 -10.85
CA PHE A 305 -3.82 13.79 -9.77
C PHE A 305 -4.71 14.59 -8.82
N LYS A 306 -5.77 15.21 -9.34
CA LYS A 306 -6.80 15.86 -8.51
C LYS A 306 -7.67 14.83 -7.82
N PHE A 307 -7.97 13.73 -8.51
CA PHE A 307 -8.84 12.67 -8.02
C PHE A 307 -8.30 11.97 -6.77
N VAL A 308 -7.00 11.65 -6.72
CA VAL A 308 -6.34 11.02 -5.55
C VAL A 308 -6.41 11.89 -4.29
N ARG A 309 -6.58 13.22 -4.43
CA ARG A 309 -6.65 14.17 -3.30
C ARG A 309 -8.09 14.58 -2.97
N HIS A 310 -8.96 14.66 -3.96
CA HIS A 310 -10.36 15.01 -3.82
C HIS A 310 -11.20 14.17 -4.80
N PRO A 311 -12.03 13.23 -4.32
CA PRO A 311 -12.86 12.37 -5.16
C PRO A 311 -14.04 13.11 -5.85
N ALA A 312 -13.95 14.43 -6.03
CA ALA A 312 -14.85 15.17 -6.89
C ALA A 312 -14.49 14.86 -8.35
N PHE A 313 -15.42 14.25 -9.06
CA PHE A 313 -15.28 13.88 -10.46
C PHE A 313 -15.04 15.12 -11.32
N ASN A 314 -13.83 15.26 -11.86
CA ASN A 314 -13.49 16.31 -12.81
C ASN A 314 -12.84 15.65 -14.03
N ALA A 315 -13.64 15.44 -15.07
CA ALA A 315 -13.12 15.13 -16.40
C ALA A 315 -12.36 16.37 -16.88
N GLU A 316 -11.05 16.27 -16.88
CA GLU A 316 -10.13 17.33 -17.26
C GLU A 316 -8.97 16.65 -17.98
N ASP A 317 -8.91 16.87 -19.28
CA ASP A 317 -7.92 16.27 -20.15
C ASP A 317 -6.52 16.70 -19.73
N CYS A 318 -5.61 15.74 -19.61
CA CYS A 318 -4.22 16.03 -19.30
C CYS A 318 -3.27 15.12 -20.09
N ILE A 319 -2.13 15.69 -20.48
CA ILE A 319 -1.01 14.95 -21.05
C ILE A 319 0.02 14.75 -19.96
N VAL A 320 0.38 13.51 -19.69
CA VAL A 320 1.32 13.16 -18.61
C VAL A 320 2.61 12.66 -19.22
N PHE A 321 3.71 13.29 -18.83
CA PHE A 321 5.06 12.88 -19.16
C PHE A 321 5.62 12.05 -18.00
N PHE A 322 6.17 10.88 -18.32
CA PHE A 322 6.85 9.99 -17.38
C PHE A 322 8.34 9.97 -17.71
N ASP A 323 9.18 10.27 -16.73
CA ASP A 323 10.63 10.25 -16.82
C ASP A 323 11.19 8.99 -16.15
N TYR A 324 11.76 8.12 -16.98
CA TYR A 324 12.39 6.88 -16.55
C TYR A 324 13.90 7.00 -16.36
N GLY A 325 14.52 8.09 -16.83
CA GLY A 325 15.96 8.32 -16.68
C GLY A 325 16.31 8.86 -15.30
N HIS A 326 15.39 9.59 -14.65
CA HIS A 326 15.59 10.09 -13.29
C HIS A 326 14.45 9.70 -12.36
N LYS A 327 14.83 9.25 -11.16
CA LYS A 327 13.87 8.91 -10.10
C LYS A 327 13.59 10.10 -9.19
N ASP A 328 12.42 10.12 -8.55
CA ASP A 328 12.09 11.07 -7.49
C ASP A 328 12.94 10.80 -6.23
N ARG A 329 12.79 11.64 -5.21
CA ARG A 329 13.52 11.48 -3.93
C ARG A 329 13.24 10.15 -3.22
N TYR A 330 12.24 9.41 -3.69
CA TYR A 330 11.77 8.16 -3.15
C TYR A 330 12.13 6.95 -4.03
N GLY A 331 12.87 7.16 -5.13
CA GLY A 331 13.25 6.11 -6.07
C GLY A 331 12.17 5.74 -7.10
N ARG A 332 11.07 6.50 -7.17
CA ARG A 332 9.93 6.25 -8.07
C ARG A 332 10.08 6.99 -9.39
N VAL A 333 9.34 6.56 -10.41
CA VAL A 333 9.28 7.25 -11.71
C VAL A 333 8.81 8.68 -11.49
N LYS A 334 9.54 9.65 -12.06
CA LYS A 334 9.09 11.04 -12.07
C LYS A 334 8.00 11.21 -13.12
N TYR A 335 7.02 12.03 -12.83
CA TYR A 335 6.02 12.41 -13.82
C TYR A 335 5.59 13.87 -13.63
N PHE A 336 5.05 14.46 -14.68
CA PHE A 336 4.41 15.76 -14.60
C PHE A 336 3.24 15.86 -15.59
N PRO A 337 2.08 16.39 -15.16
CA PRO A 337 0.99 16.71 -16.06
C PRO A 337 1.21 18.05 -16.76
N VAL A 338 0.79 18.11 -18.02
CA VAL A 338 0.64 19.32 -18.81
C VAL A 338 -0.84 19.41 -19.18
N GLN A 339 -1.52 20.43 -18.65
CA GLN A 339 -2.90 20.75 -19.03
C GLN A 339 -2.91 21.21 -20.48
N LYS A 340 -3.93 20.79 -21.21
CA LYS A 340 -4.16 21.21 -22.59
C LYS A 340 -4.87 22.54 -22.66
#